data_AF-A0A7S3QCW2-F1
#
_entry.id   AF-A0A7S3QCW2-F1
#
_cell.length_a   1.000
_cell.length_b   1.000
_cell.length_c   1.000
_cell.angle_alpha   90.00
_cell.angle_beta   90.00
_cell.angle_gamma   90.00
#
_symmetry.space_group_name_H-M   'P 1'
#
loop_
_entity.id
_entity.type
_entity.pdbx_description
1 polymer ?
#
loop_
_entity_poly.entity_id
_entity_poly.type
_entity_poly.pdbx_seq_one_letter_code
_entity_poly.pdbx_strand_id
1 'polypeptide(L)'
;SSVPSQVPSLLPSSVPSQAPSVSQQPTESDYICEDKTSLFYVKTKNNGKDVFKDCAWLRDRILHRQEKLCAMTAPTDKSLAREVCPFTCDTCRTTSPSVAPSSAPSSEP
;
A
#
# COMPACT_ATOMS: atom_id res chain seq x y z
N SER A 1 31.26 22.13 -66.23
CA SER A 1 29.82 22.35 -66.05
C SER A 1 29.22 20.99 -65.74
N SER A 2 28.93 20.72 -64.47
CA SER A 2 28.66 19.38 -63.96
C SER A 2 27.20 19.24 -63.55
N VAL A 3 26.53 18.22 -64.08
CA VAL A 3 25.37 17.55 -63.45
C VAL A 3 25.91 16.28 -62.75
N PRO A 4 25.27 15.63 -61.74
CA PRO A 4 23.83 15.64 -61.43
C PRO A 4 23.43 15.49 -59.93
N SER A 5 22.11 15.23 -59.74
CA SER A 5 21.44 14.46 -58.67
C SER A 5 21.38 15.01 -57.25
N GLN A 6 20.30 15.75 -56.97
CA GLN A 6 19.73 15.84 -55.64
C GLN A 6 18.61 14.82 -55.49
N VAL A 7 18.88 13.72 -54.80
CA VAL A 7 17.83 12.90 -54.16
C VAL A 7 18.12 12.85 -52.66
N PRO A 8 17.38 13.58 -51.82
CA PRO A 8 17.43 13.33 -50.38
C PRO A 8 16.62 12.07 -50.08
N SER A 9 17.28 11.07 -49.51
CA SER A 9 16.71 9.80 -49.09
C SER A 9 15.56 9.97 -48.10
N LEU A 10 14.36 9.56 -48.51
CA LEU A 10 13.22 9.33 -47.63
C LEU A 10 13.43 8.04 -46.84
N LEU A 11 14.13 8.08 -45.70
CA LEU A 11 13.99 7.04 -44.67
C LEU A 11 14.24 7.62 -43.27
N PRO A 12 13.22 7.64 -42.38
CA PRO A 12 13.45 7.80 -40.95
C PRO A 12 14.00 6.47 -40.40
N SER A 13 15.23 6.49 -39.95
CA SER A 13 15.87 5.43 -39.16
C SER A 13 16.53 6.14 -37.97
N SER A 14 16.44 5.70 -36.73
CA SER A 14 15.91 4.46 -36.18
C SER A 14 15.61 4.77 -34.70
N VAL A 15 14.47 4.28 -34.22
CA VAL A 15 14.20 3.78 -32.87
C VAL A 15 15.06 4.35 -31.71
N PRO A 16 14.47 5.11 -30.75
CA PRO A 16 15.15 5.32 -29.48
C PRO A 16 15.26 3.99 -28.75
N SER A 17 16.45 3.39 -28.77
CA SER A 17 16.80 2.27 -27.92
C SER A 17 17.24 2.81 -26.57
N GLN A 18 16.27 2.92 -25.66
CA GLN A 18 16.49 2.95 -24.21
C GLN A 18 15.14 2.64 -23.56
N ALA A 19 14.69 1.41 -23.79
CA ALA A 19 13.94 0.75 -22.74
C ALA A 19 14.96 0.41 -21.65
N PRO A 20 14.95 1.02 -20.46
CA PRO A 20 15.43 0.28 -19.33
C PRO A 20 14.55 -0.98 -19.29
N SER A 21 15.16 -2.15 -19.44
CA SER A 21 14.54 -3.40 -19.05
C SER A 21 14.19 -3.25 -17.59
N VAL A 22 12.97 -2.79 -17.34
CA VAL A 22 12.35 -2.86 -16.03
C VAL A 22 12.08 -4.34 -15.83
N SER A 23 13.13 -5.06 -15.45
CA SER A 23 13.05 -6.32 -14.74
C SER A 23 12.46 -5.99 -13.38
N GLN A 24 11.18 -5.61 -13.36
CA GLN A 24 10.36 -5.70 -12.17
C GLN A 24 10.06 -7.19 -12.05
N GLN A 25 11.05 -7.93 -11.55
CA GLN A 25 10.75 -8.98 -10.59
C GLN A 25 9.65 -8.43 -9.69
N PRO A 26 8.49 -9.09 -9.53
CA PRO A 26 7.47 -8.60 -8.63
C PRO A 26 8.13 -8.50 -7.26
N THR A 27 8.50 -7.27 -6.88
CA THR A 27 8.98 -6.95 -5.55
C THR A 27 7.80 -7.30 -4.66
N GLU A 28 8.00 -8.38 -3.93
CA GLU A 28 7.06 -8.94 -2.98
C GLU A 28 6.52 -7.80 -2.09
N SER A 29 5.33 -7.34 -2.48
CA SER A 29 4.50 -6.36 -1.80
C SER A 29 5.22 -5.11 -1.28
N ASP A 30 5.27 -4.06 -2.10
CA ASP A 30 5.19 -2.68 -1.61
C ASP A 30 3.88 -2.56 -0.80
N TYR A 31 3.90 -3.03 0.45
CA TYR A 31 2.76 -2.93 1.36
C TYR A 31 2.66 -1.47 1.78
N ILE A 32 2.04 -0.68 0.91
CA ILE A 32 1.68 0.70 1.21
C ILE A 32 0.67 0.61 2.35
N CYS A 33 1.11 0.98 3.54
CA CYS A 33 0.20 1.11 4.65
C CYS A 33 -0.64 2.37 4.45
N GLU A 34 -1.83 2.18 3.88
CA GLU A 34 -2.80 3.23 3.69
C GLU A 34 -4.10 2.95 4.46
N ASP A 35 -4.81 4.02 4.77
CA ASP A 35 -6.16 3.94 5.32
C ASP A 35 -7.12 3.48 4.23
N LYS A 36 -7.90 2.43 4.52
CA LYS A 36 -8.94 1.96 3.61
C LYS A 36 -10.09 2.95 3.57
N THR A 37 -10.80 2.99 2.45
CA THR A 37 -12.01 3.81 2.25
C THR A 37 -13.25 3.24 2.95
N SER A 38 -13.11 2.13 3.67
CA SER A 38 -14.21 1.49 4.39
C SER A 38 -14.57 2.24 5.67
N LEU A 39 -15.75 1.92 6.23
CA LEU A 39 -16.17 2.45 7.51
C LEU A 39 -15.84 1.45 8.63
N PHE A 40 -15.42 1.96 9.78
CA PHE A 40 -15.19 1.20 11.01
C PHE A 40 -16.24 1.51 12.07
N TYR A 41 -16.44 0.57 12.98
CA TYR A 41 -17.38 0.70 14.09
C TYR A 41 -16.83 1.63 15.19
N VAL A 42 -17.62 2.63 15.57
CA VAL A 42 -17.25 3.60 16.62
C VAL A 42 -17.94 3.26 17.94
N LYS A 43 -19.26 3.05 17.89
CA LYS A 43 -20.11 2.78 19.05
C LYS A 43 -21.53 2.43 18.63
N THR A 44 -22.27 1.78 19.51
CA THR A 44 -23.72 1.63 19.41
C THR A 44 -24.40 2.75 20.22
N LYS A 45 -25.37 3.45 19.63
CA LYS A 45 -26.18 4.45 20.34
C LYS A 45 -27.17 3.76 21.27
N ASN A 46 -27.73 4.51 22.23
CA ASN A 46 -28.74 4.00 23.17
C ASN A 46 -29.98 3.39 22.49
N ASN A 47 -30.27 3.81 21.24
CA ASN A 47 -31.36 3.27 20.42
C ASN A 47 -30.99 1.95 19.67
N GLY A 48 -29.89 1.28 20.04
CA GLY A 48 -29.41 0.06 19.38
C GLY A 48 -28.82 0.28 17.97
N LYS A 49 -28.67 1.54 17.52
CA LYS A 49 -28.11 1.85 16.19
C LYS A 49 -26.60 1.94 16.25
N ASP A 50 -25.93 1.08 15.48
CA ASP A 50 -24.49 1.12 15.29
C ASP A 50 -24.07 2.36 14.49
N VAL A 51 -22.96 2.96 14.92
CA VAL A 51 -22.36 4.13 14.26
C VAL A 51 -21.05 3.70 13.63
N PHE A 52 -20.99 3.83 12.31
CA PHE A 52 -19.79 3.61 11.52
C PHE A 52 -19.23 4.92 11.00
N LYS A 53 -17.89 5.03 10.92
CA LYS A 53 -17.17 6.21 10.44
C LYS A 53 -15.94 5.83 9.64
N ASP A 54 -15.48 6.75 8.80
CA ASP A 54 -14.30 6.61 7.95
C ASP A 54 -13.03 7.14 8.66
N CYS A 55 -11.87 6.87 8.07
CA CYS A 55 -10.58 7.26 8.60
C CYS A 55 -10.35 8.78 8.62
N ALA A 56 -10.96 9.55 7.71
CA ALA A 56 -10.86 11.01 7.75
C ALA A 56 -11.62 11.57 8.97
N TRP A 57 -12.78 11.01 9.29
CA TRP A 57 -13.50 11.34 10.52
C TRP A 57 -12.71 11.01 11.78
N LEU A 58 -11.88 9.95 11.76
CA LEU A 58 -11.02 9.56 12.89
C LEU A 58 -9.82 10.49 13.04
N ARG A 59 -9.17 10.86 11.93
CA ARG A 59 -8.02 11.76 11.89
C ARG A 59 -8.34 13.18 12.39
N ASP A 60 -9.59 13.59 12.23
CA ASP A 60 -10.14 14.86 12.74
C ASP A 60 -10.50 14.81 14.25
N ARG A 61 -10.18 13.73 14.97
CA ARG A 61 -10.48 13.60 16.40
C ARG A 61 -9.29 14.00 17.25
N ILE A 62 -9.61 14.38 18.49
CA ILE A 62 -8.62 14.55 19.55
C ILE A 62 -7.91 13.20 19.75
N LEU A 63 -6.58 13.25 19.89
CA LEU A 63 -5.70 12.08 20.01
C LEU A 63 -6.23 11.02 20.99
N HIS A 64 -6.64 11.43 22.19
CA HIS A 64 -7.18 10.50 23.19
C HIS A 64 -8.36 9.67 22.69
N ARG A 65 -9.24 10.26 21.87
CA ARG A 65 -10.39 9.56 21.30
C ARG A 65 -9.99 8.66 20.13
N GLN A 66 -9.01 9.10 19.35
CA GLN A 66 -8.44 8.31 18.27
C GLN A 66 -7.77 7.06 18.83
N GLU A 67 -6.88 7.20 19.80
CA GLU A 67 -6.22 6.08 20.50
C GLU A 67 -7.23 5.11 21.08
N LYS A 68 -8.30 5.62 21.72
CA LYS A 68 -9.37 4.76 22.26
C LYS A 68 -10.07 3.93 21.18
N LEU A 69 -10.26 4.48 19.98
CA LEU A 69 -10.89 3.78 18.86
C LEU A 69 -9.92 2.78 18.21
N CYS A 70 -8.63 3.14 18.11
CA CYS A 70 -7.59 2.26 17.60
C CYS A 70 -7.32 1.08 18.55
N ALA A 71 -7.36 1.31 19.86
CA ALA A 71 -7.22 0.29 20.90
C ALA A 71 -8.53 -0.52 21.14
N MET A 72 -9.63 -0.16 20.47
CA MET A 72 -10.92 -0.80 20.69
C MET A 72 -10.88 -2.27 20.26
N THR A 73 -11.22 -3.15 21.19
CA THR A 73 -11.46 -4.58 20.94
C THR A 73 -12.96 -4.82 20.94
N ALA A 74 -13.64 -4.43 19.84
CA ALA A 74 -15.06 -4.75 19.67
C ALA A 74 -15.23 -6.23 19.25
N PRO A 75 -16.45 -6.80 19.29
CA PRO A 75 -16.68 -8.18 18.90
C PRO A 75 -16.29 -8.41 17.43
N THR A 76 -15.82 -9.62 17.13
CA THR A 76 -15.23 -10.07 15.85
C THR A 76 -16.07 -9.77 14.60
N ASP A 77 -17.35 -9.48 14.76
CA ASP A 77 -18.30 -9.19 13.68
C ASP A 77 -18.26 -7.74 13.15
N LYS A 78 -17.41 -6.86 13.71
CA LYS A 78 -17.37 -5.44 13.34
C LYS A 78 -15.96 -5.01 12.94
N SER A 79 -15.86 -4.32 11.80
CA SER A 79 -14.60 -3.72 11.34
C SER A 79 -14.11 -2.67 12.33
N LEU A 80 -12.89 -2.85 12.84
CA LEU A 80 -12.29 -1.95 13.83
C LEU A 80 -11.47 -0.85 13.16
N ALA A 81 -11.26 0.25 13.89
CA ALA A 81 -10.45 1.37 13.41
C ALA A 81 -9.04 0.92 13.01
N ARG A 82 -8.41 0.02 13.77
CA ARG A 82 -7.08 -0.54 13.47
C ARG A 82 -7.01 -1.39 12.19
N GLU A 83 -8.12 -1.97 11.74
CA GLU A 83 -8.14 -2.84 10.55
C GLU A 83 -8.49 -2.07 9.27
N VAL A 84 -9.27 -1.01 9.44
CA VAL A 84 -9.73 -0.12 8.37
C VAL A 84 -8.76 1.02 8.17
N CYS A 85 -8.27 1.60 9.25
CA CYS A 85 -7.41 2.79 9.27
C CYS A 85 -6.03 2.48 9.87
N PRO A 86 -5.26 1.53 9.31
CA PRO A 86 -4.00 1.12 9.90
C PRO A 86 -2.97 2.25 9.93
N PHE A 87 -3.03 3.18 8.96
CA PHE A 87 -2.15 4.35 8.92
C PHE A 87 -2.56 5.38 9.98
N THR A 88 -3.85 5.76 10.05
CA THR A 88 -4.34 6.69 11.08
C THR A 88 -4.19 6.13 12.49
N CYS A 89 -4.21 4.81 12.66
CA CYS A 89 -3.99 4.17 13.96
C CYS A 89 -2.54 3.79 14.24
N ASP A 90 -1.59 4.07 13.33
CA ASP A 90 -0.19 3.62 13.43
C ASP A 90 -0.06 2.10 13.71
N THR A 91 -1.01 1.32 13.17
CA THR A 91 -1.06 -0.15 13.28
C THR A 91 -0.63 -0.84 12.00
N CYS A 92 -0.02 -0.09 11.09
CA CYS A 92 0.72 -0.61 9.95
C CYS A 92 1.58 -1.78 10.42
N ARG A 93 1.20 -3.01 10.06
CA ARG A 93 2.10 -4.13 10.25
C ARG A 93 3.26 -3.89 9.32
N THR A 94 4.39 -3.46 9.87
CA THR A 94 5.69 -3.69 9.23
C THR A 94 5.87 -5.20 9.26
N THR A 95 5.27 -5.91 8.30
CA THR A 95 5.86 -7.14 7.82
C THR A 95 7.18 -6.73 7.18
N SER A 96 8.19 -6.45 8.01
CA SER A 96 9.49 -7.01 7.69
C SER A 96 9.19 -8.49 7.50
N PRO A 97 9.40 -9.08 6.31
CA PRO A 97 9.53 -10.52 6.27
C PRO A 97 10.66 -10.79 7.26
N SER A 98 10.29 -11.28 8.45
CA SER A 98 11.22 -11.95 9.33
C SER A 98 11.66 -13.11 8.47
N VAL A 99 12.73 -12.89 7.72
CA VAL A 99 13.47 -13.91 7.01
C VAL A 99 13.62 -14.97 8.07
N ALA A 100 12.85 -16.06 7.90
CA ALA A 100 12.92 -17.19 8.79
C ALA A 100 14.43 -17.45 9.01
N PRO A 101 14.91 -17.68 10.24
CA PRO A 101 16.30 -18.06 10.40
C PRO A 101 16.50 -19.25 9.46
N SER A 102 17.35 -19.07 8.46
CA SER A 102 17.64 -20.08 7.46
C SER A 102 18.15 -21.28 8.26
N SER A 103 17.27 -22.25 8.48
CA SER A 103 17.60 -23.53 9.08
C SER A 103 18.45 -24.28 8.07
N ALA A 104 19.71 -23.88 7.99
CA ALA A 104 20.76 -24.63 7.35
C ALA A 104 21.80 -24.96 8.42
N PRO A 105 21.69 -26.10 9.13
CA PRO A 105 22.87 -26.83 9.50
C PRO A 105 23.32 -27.59 8.25
N SER A 106 24.22 -27.02 7.46
CA SER A 106 25.05 -27.83 6.56
C SER A 106 26.44 -27.88 7.17
N SER A 107 26.52 -28.63 8.26
CA SER A 107 27.78 -29.13 8.79
C SER A 107 27.68 -30.65 8.85
N GLU A 108 28.48 -31.25 7.98
CA GLU A 108 29.08 -32.60 8.06
C GLU A 108 28.22 -33.83 7.71
N PRO A 109 28.87 -34.95 7.28
CA PRO A 109 30.31 -35.31 7.35
C PRO A 109 31.18 -34.91 6.16
#